data_AF-A0A662KQF4-F1
#
_entry.id   AF-A0A662KQF4-F1
#
_cell.length_a   1.000
_cell.length_b   1.000
_cell.length_c   1.000
_cell.angle_alpha   90.00
_cell.angle_beta   90.00
_cell.angle_gamma   90.00
#
_symmetry.space_group_name_H-M   'P 1'
#
loop_
_entity.id
_entity.type
_entity.pdbx_description
1 polymer ?
#
loop_
_entity_poly.entity_id
_entity_poly.type
_entity_poly.pdbx_seq_one_letter_code
_entity_poly.pdbx_strand_id
1 'polypeptide(L)'
;MESVAPNLSNLLSPILGAELISLAGGLERLAKLPASSIQILGAEKALFRYKHGKGTPPKHGIIFRHHIVRSAKSKHRGKISRFLASKISMAAKADAFTGNIVYDELKREVEEFVSKVNRKN
;
A
#
# COMPACT_ATOMS: atom_id res chain seq x y z
N MET A 1 11.45 1.86 -13.61
CA MET A 1 10.82 2.01 -12.28
C MET A 1 11.85 2.19 -11.19
N GLU A 2 12.88 1.33 -11.12
CA GLU A 2 13.95 1.44 -10.13
C GLU A 2 14.74 2.76 -10.20
N SER A 3 14.85 3.38 -11.38
CA SER A 3 15.45 4.71 -11.54
C SER A 3 14.58 5.87 -11.02
N VAL A 4 13.26 5.67 -10.90
CA VAL A 4 12.28 6.72 -10.56
C VAL A 4 11.75 6.55 -9.13
N ALA A 5 11.53 5.32 -8.71
CA ALA A 5 10.96 4.96 -7.42
C ALA A 5 11.57 3.64 -6.93
N PRO A 6 12.87 3.63 -6.55
CA PRO A 6 13.55 2.43 -6.09
C PRO A 6 12.91 1.85 -4.82
N ASN A 7 12.42 2.69 -3.91
CA ASN A 7 11.83 2.21 -2.66
C ASN A 7 10.48 1.51 -2.89
N LEU A 8 9.59 2.11 -3.70
CA LEU A 8 8.32 1.48 -4.06
C LEU A 8 8.50 0.20 -4.88
N SER A 9 9.45 0.20 -5.83
CA SER A 9 9.75 -0.97 -6.67
C SER A 9 10.14 -2.17 -5.81
N ASN A 10 11.02 -1.94 -4.85
CA ASN A 10 11.51 -2.97 -3.97
C ASN A 10 10.46 -3.40 -2.94
N LEU A 11 9.72 -2.46 -2.35
CA LEU A 11 8.72 -2.78 -1.32
C LEU A 11 7.54 -3.59 -1.87
N LEU A 12 7.16 -3.40 -3.15
CA LEU A 12 5.95 -3.99 -3.72
C LEU A 12 6.24 -4.92 -4.90
N SER A 13 6.65 -4.32 -6.01
CA SER A 13 7.11 -4.86 -7.28
C SER A 13 7.08 -3.69 -8.27
N PRO A 14 7.89 -3.70 -9.33
CA PRO A 14 7.87 -2.63 -10.33
C PRO A 14 6.48 -2.37 -10.93
N ILE A 15 5.72 -3.44 -11.20
CA ILE A 15 4.38 -3.35 -11.81
C ILE A 15 3.38 -2.72 -10.85
N LEU A 16 3.27 -3.25 -9.62
CA LEU A 16 2.31 -2.73 -8.65
C LEU A 16 2.64 -1.30 -8.22
N GLY A 17 3.93 -0.97 -8.11
CA GLY A 17 4.36 0.41 -7.85
C GLY A 17 3.94 1.35 -8.99
N ALA A 18 4.10 0.94 -10.25
CA ALA A 18 3.79 1.79 -11.40
C ALA A 18 2.30 2.07 -11.50
N GLU A 19 1.48 1.05 -11.24
CA GLU A 19 0.03 1.21 -11.17
C GLU A 19 -0.40 2.16 -10.05
N LEU A 20 0.22 2.09 -8.86
CA LEU A 20 -0.07 3.03 -7.77
C LEU A 20 0.27 4.47 -8.15
N ILE A 21 1.44 4.69 -8.76
CA ILE A 21 1.84 6.01 -9.25
C ILE A 21 0.86 6.52 -10.30
N SER A 22 0.46 5.66 -11.24
CA SER A 22 -0.50 6.00 -12.30
C SER A 22 -1.87 6.38 -11.71
N LEU A 23 -2.42 5.57 -10.81
CA LEU A 23 -3.71 5.85 -10.15
C LEU A 23 -3.68 7.12 -9.30
N ALA A 24 -2.54 7.42 -8.68
CA ALA A 24 -2.37 8.66 -7.92
C ALA A 24 -2.23 9.89 -8.83
N GLY A 25 -1.90 9.71 -10.11
CA GLY A 25 -1.62 10.81 -11.04
C GLY A 25 -0.18 11.35 -10.95
N GLY A 26 0.77 10.53 -10.49
CA GLY A 26 2.19 10.87 -10.38
C GLY A 26 2.81 10.55 -9.03
N LEU A 27 4.14 10.44 -8.99
CA LEU A 27 4.91 10.06 -7.79
C LEU A 27 4.78 11.10 -6.68
N GLU A 28 4.92 12.39 -6.99
CA GLU A 28 4.74 13.46 -6.01
C GLU A 28 3.33 13.45 -5.40
N ARG A 29 2.31 13.21 -6.24
CA ARG A 29 0.93 13.17 -5.79
C ARG A 29 0.71 11.97 -4.88
N LEU A 30 1.24 10.80 -5.24
CA LEU A 30 1.25 9.61 -4.38
C LEU A 30 1.92 9.89 -3.03
N ALA A 31 3.07 10.57 -3.02
CA ALA A 31 3.80 10.90 -1.79
C ALA A 31 3.04 11.85 -0.84
N LYS A 32 2.16 12.68 -1.39
CA LYS A 32 1.28 13.60 -0.63
C LYS A 32 0.00 12.94 -0.14
N LEU A 33 -0.37 11.75 -0.65
CA LEU A 33 -1.57 11.05 -0.20
C LEU A 33 -1.40 10.52 1.24
N PRO A 34 -2.46 10.57 2.07
CA PRO A 34 -2.44 9.88 3.34
C PRO A 34 -2.47 8.36 3.14
N ALA A 35 -1.92 7.61 4.09
CA ALA A 35 -1.91 6.15 4.04
C ALA A 35 -3.31 5.54 3.89
N SER A 36 -4.34 6.16 4.47
CA SER A 36 -5.74 5.73 4.33
C SER A 36 -6.26 5.81 2.89
N SER A 37 -5.85 6.83 2.12
CA SER A 37 -6.17 6.94 0.69
C SER A 37 -5.40 5.89 -0.11
N ILE A 38 -4.09 5.74 0.16
CA ILE A 38 -3.25 4.74 -0.52
C ILE A 38 -3.80 3.32 -0.30
N GLN A 39 -4.29 3.03 0.91
CA GLN A 39 -4.88 1.74 1.25
C GLN A 39 -5.99 1.33 0.28
N ILE A 40 -6.80 2.28 -0.19
CA ILE A 40 -8.01 2.03 -0.98
C ILE A 40 -7.92 2.55 -2.43
N LEU A 41 -6.74 2.96 -2.90
CA LEU A 41 -6.51 3.34 -4.30
C LEU A 41 -6.90 2.21 -5.25
N GLY A 42 -7.74 2.50 -6.24
CA GLY A 42 -8.33 1.52 -7.17
C GLY A 42 -9.61 0.86 -6.67
N ALA A 43 -10.09 1.18 -5.45
CA ALA A 43 -11.38 0.73 -4.92
C ALA A 43 -12.43 1.84 -4.92
N GLU A 44 -12.28 2.86 -5.77
CA GLU A 44 -13.13 4.05 -5.80
C GLU A 44 -14.60 3.67 -5.99
N LYS A 45 -14.90 2.76 -6.92
CA LYS A 45 -16.29 2.29 -7.15
C LYS A 45 -16.91 1.71 -5.88
N ALA A 46 -16.17 0.91 -5.11
CA ALA A 46 -16.66 0.32 -3.87
C ALA A 46 -16.80 1.38 -2.77
N LEU A 47 -15.84 2.30 -2.66
CA LEU A 47 -15.89 3.43 -1.74
C LEU A 47 -17.08 4.36 -2.01
N PHE A 48 -17.32 4.68 -3.29
CA PHE A 48 -18.45 5.52 -3.70
C PHE A 48 -19.79 4.86 -3.39
N ARG A 49 -19.94 3.56 -3.64
CA ARG A 49 -21.16 2.84 -3.22
C ARG A 49 -21.38 2.92 -1.70
N TYR A 50 -20.32 2.70 -0.92
CA TYR A 50 -20.39 2.80 0.54
C TYR A 50 -20.79 4.21 1.00
N LYS A 51 -20.22 5.26 0.41
CA LYS A 51 -20.60 6.66 0.69
C LYS A 51 -22.07 6.97 0.38
N HIS A 52 -22.70 6.23 -0.55
CA HIS A 52 -24.13 6.32 -0.86
C HIS A 52 -24.98 5.35 0.00
N GLY A 53 -24.45 4.90 1.15
CA GLY A 53 -25.17 4.03 2.09
C GLY A 53 -25.28 2.57 1.66
N LYS A 54 -24.54 2.14 0.63
CA LYS A 54 -24.62 0.77 0.08
C LYS A 54 -23.36 -0.05 0.36
N GLY A 55 -23.53 -1.14 1.10
CA GLY A 55 -22.47 -2.11 1.38
C GLY A 55 -21.51 -1.68 2.49
N THR A 56 -20.30 -2.25 2.48
CA THR A 56 -19.26 -1.99 3.49
C THR A 56 -18.06 -1.28 2.87
N PRO A 57 -17.28 -0.51 3.66
CA PRO A 57 -16.12 0.19 3.13
C PRO A 57 -15.05 -0.80 2.64
N PRO A 58 -14.36 -0.51 1.52
CA PRO A 58 -13.31 -1.38 1.02
C PRO A 58 -12.13 -1.44 2.00
N LYS A 59 -11.63 -2.65 2.27
CA LYS A 59 -10.49 -2.86 3.17
C LYS A 59 -9.14 -2.59 2.49
N HIS A 60 -9.12 -2.66 1.16
CA HIS A 60 -7.93 -2.53 0.33
C HIS A 60 -8.33 -2.23 -1.12
N GLY A 61 -7.49 -1.50 -1.82
CA GLY A 61 -7.55 -1.29 -3.27
C GLY A 61 -6.59 -2.22 -4.01
N ILE A 62 -5.84 -1.69 -4.98
CA ILE A 62 -4.92 -2.49 -5.81
C ILE A 62 -3.81 -3.16 -5.01
N ILE A 63 -3.49 -2.64 -3.82
CA ILE A 63 -2.50 -3.23 -2.90
C ILE A 63 -2.89 -4.65 -2.45
N PHE A 64 -4.15 -5.07 -2.64
CA PHE A 64 -4.57 -6.46 -2.46
C PHE A 64 -3.76 -7.46 -3.28
N ARG A 65 -3.24 -7.05 -4.45
CA ARG A 65 -2.41 -7.89 -5.33
C ARG A 65 -1.07 -8.25 -4.70
N HIS A 66 -0.61 -7.48 -3.71
CA HIS A 66 0.63 -7.78 -3.00
C HIS A 66 0.51 -9.11 -2.25
N HIS A 67 1.55 -9.94 -2.35
CA HIS A 67 1.51 -11.34 -1.90
C HIS A 67 1.12 -11.45 -0.41
N ILE A 68 1.65 -10.59 0.47
CA ILE A 68 1.34 -10.60 1.92
C ILE A 68 -0.13 -10.30 2.23
N VAL A 69 -0.81 -9.54 1.37
CA VAL A 69 -2.22 -9.18 1.57
C VAL A 69 -3.10 -10.28 0.99
N ARG A 70 -2.77 -10.75 -0.22
CA ARG A 70 -3.51 -11.80 -0.92
C ARG A 70 -3.53 -13.11 -0.12
N SER A 71 -2.39 -13.51 0.44
CA SER A 71 -2.24 -14.75 1.22
C SER A 71 -2.80 -14.66 2.64
N ALA A 72 -3.06 -13.44 3.16
CA ALA A 72 -3.57 -13.28 4.50
C ALA A 72 -5.02 -13.76 4.66
N LYS A 73 -5.34 -14.29 5.85
CA LYS A 73 -6.71 -14.63 6.26
C LYS A 73 -7.61 -13.39 6.17
N SER A 74 -8.87 -13.56 5.76
CA SER A 74 -9.83 -12.46 5.55
C SER A 74 -9.95 -11.49 6.74
N LYS A 75 -9.88 -12.01 7.97
CA LYS A 75 -9.89 -11.20 9.21
C LYS A 75 -8.67 -10.27 9.36
N HIS A 76 -7.53 -10.65 8.81
CA HIS A 76 -6.26 -9.91 8.94
C HIS A 76 -5.99 -8.98 7.75
N ARG A 77 -6.61 -9.22 6.59
CA ARG A 77 -6.38 -8.44 5.35
C ARG A 77 -6.46 -6.94 5.56
N GLY A 78 -7.48 -6.44 6.27
CA GLY A 78 -7.61 -5.00 6.52
C GLY A 78 -6.48 -4.43 7.39
N LYS A 79 -6.02 -5.19 8.39
CA LYS A 79 -4.93 -4.77 9.29
C LYS A 79 -3.59 -4.75 8.55
N ILE A 80 -3.30 -5.79 7.75
CA ILE A 80 -2.08 -5.88 6.94
C ILE A 80 -2.08 -4.82 5.84
N SER A 81 -3.21 -4.62 5.17
CA SER A 81 -3.34 -3.59 4.11
C SER A 81 -3.10 -2.18 4.65
N ARG A 82 -3.62 -1.87 5.84
CA ARG A 82 -3.39 -0.59 6.51
C ARG A 82 -1.90 -0.38 6.82
N PHE A 83 -1.23 -1.40 7.37
CA PHE A 83 0.18 -1.30 7.69
C PHE A 83 1.04 -1.16 6.42
N LEU A 84 0.76 -1.97 5.40
CA LEU A 84 1.44 -1.88 4.12
C LEU A 84 1.26 -0.49 3.49
N ALA A 85 0.05 0.08 3.52
CA ALA A 85 -0.19 1.43 2.99
C ALA A 85 0.61 2.52 3.71
N SER A 86 0.82 2.40 5.03
CA SER A 86 1.71 3.30 5.76
C SER A 86 3.15 3.21 5.28
N LYS A 87 3.66 2.00 5.03
CA LYS A 87 5.03 1.78 4.52
C LYS A 87 5.17 2.23 3.06
N ILE A 88 4.14 2.05 2.24
CA ILE A 88 4.07 2.63 0.89
C ILE A 88 4.15 4.16 0.94
N SER A 89 3.44 4.81 1.87
CA SER A 89 3.49 6.27 2.04
C SER A 89 4.92 6.74 2.40
N MET A 90 5.61 6.03 3.29
CA MET A 90 7.01 6.32 3.64
C MET A 90 7.95 6.15 2.43
N ALA A 91 7.84 5.03 1.73
CA ALA A 91 8.62 4.75 0.52
C ALA A 91 8.39 5.80 -0.57
N ALA A 92 7.14 6.16 -0.85
CA ALA A 92 6.79 7.17 -1.85
C ALA A 92 7.37 8.55 -1.52
N LYS A 93 7.39 8.93 -0.23
CA LYS A 93 7.99 10.19 0.22
C LYS A 93 9.50 10.19 0.08
N ALA A 94 10.16 9.07 0.41
CA ALA A 94 11.60 8.93 0.21
C ALA A 94 11.95 9.03 -1.28
N ASP A 95 11.22 8.30 -2.14
CA ASP A 95 11.40 8.35 -3.59
C ASP A 95 11.13 9.75 -4.18
N ALA A 96 10.15 10.49 -3.68
CA ALA A 96 9.76 11.79 -4.23
C ALA A 96 10.61 12.98 -3.75
N PHE A 97 11.08 12.96 -2.50
CA PHE A 97 11.61 14.17 -1.85
C PHE A 97 13.04 14.07 -1.34
N THR A 98 13.52 12.88 -0.98
CA THR A 98 14.85 12.75 -0.35
C THR A 98 15.84 11.93 -1.16
N GLY A 99 15.37 10.94 -1.93
CA GLY A 99 16.22 9.97 -2.61
C GLY A 99 16.85 8.92 -1.68
N ASN A 100 16.53 8.93 -0.38
CA ASN A 100 17.07 7.96 0.57
C ASN A 100 16.58 6.56 0.25
N ILE A 101 17.48 5.58 0.35
CA ILE A 101 17.15 4.17 0.21
C ILE A 101 16.72 3.60 1.56
N VAL A 102 15.45 3.20 1.66
CA VAL A 102 14.80 2.72 2.90
C VAL A 102 14.08 1.38 2.72
N TYR A 103 14.06 0.81 1.51
CA TYR A 103 13.24 -0.37 1.22
C TYR A 103 13.56 -1.60 2.08
N ASP A 104 14.82 -1.82 2.48
CA ASP A 104 15.20 -2.99 3.28
C ASP A 104 14.63 -2.93 4.69
N GLU A 105 14.69 -1.76 5.32
CA GLU A 105 14.08 -1.53 6.63
C GLU A 105 12.55 -1.70 6.54
N LEU A 106 11.92 -1.07 5.54
CA LEU A 106 10.47 -1.15 5.38
C LEU A 106 9.98 -2.58 5.12
N LYS A 107 10.72 -3.38 4.33
CA LYS A 107 10.41 -4.80 4.10
C LYS A 107 10.45 -5.59 5.40
N ARG A 108 11.52 -5.44 6.18
CA ARG A 108 11.66 -6.12 7.48
C ARG A 108 10.50 -5.78 8.42
N GLU A 109 10.14 -4.51 8.55
CA GLU A 109 9.02 -4.09 9.39
C GLU A 109 7.68 -4.70 8.94
N VAL A 110 7.45 -4.81 7.63
CA VAL A 110 6.26 -5.45 7.05
C VAL A 110 6.23 -6.94 7.40
N GLU A 111 7.33 -7.66 7.21
CA GLU A 111 7.44 -9.09 7.51
C GLU A 111 7.24 -9.38 9.00
N GLU A 112 7.85 -8.59 9.88
CA GLU A 112 7.65 -8.68 11.32
C GLU A 112 6.18 -8.43 11.71
N PHE A 113 5.56 -7.42 11.13
CA PHE A 113 4.17 -7.09 11.41
C PHE A 113 3.22 -8.22 10.96
N VAL A 114 3.41 -8.76 9.75
CA VAL A 114 2.61 -9.88 9.23
C VAL A 114 2.77 -11.10 10.13
N SER A 115 4.00 -11.41 10.56
CA SER A 115 4.28 -12.49 11.51
C SER A 115 3.56 -12.30 12.85
N LYS A 116 3.61 -11.08 13.42
CA LYS A 116 2.90 -10.72 14.66
C LYS A 116 1.38 -10.85 14.51
N VAL A 117 0.82 -10.49 13.36
CA VAL A 117 -0.62 -10.60 13.09
C VAL A 117 -1.05 -12.05 12.95
N ASN A 118 -0.26 -12.88 12.27
CA ASN A 118 -0.58 -14.30 12.08
C ASN A 118 -0.50 -15.13 13.36
N ARG A 119 0.31 -14.70 14.35
CA ARG A 119 0.40 -15.35 15.67
C ARG A 119 -0.78 -15.05 16.60
N LYS A 120 -1.45 -13.91 16.41
CA LYS A 120 -2.63 -13.53 17.20
C LYS A 120 -3.88 -14.15 16.57
N ASN A 121 -4.22 -15.36 17.02
CA ASN A 121 -5.46 -16.05 16.62
C ASN A 121 -6.69 -15.32 17.16
#